data_AF-X6F5S8-F1
#
_entry.id   AF-X6F5S8-F1
#
_cell.length_a   1.000
_cell.length_b   1.000
_cell.length_c   1.000
_cell.angle_alpha   90.00
_cell.angle_beta   90.00
_cell.angle_gamma   90.00
#
_symmetry.space_group_name_H-M   'P 1'
#
loop_
_entity.id
_entity.type
_entity.pdbx_description
1 polymer ?
#
loop_
_entity_poly.entity_id
_entity_poly.type
_entity_poly.pdbx_seq_one_letter_code
_entity_poly.pdbx_strand_id
1 'polypeptide(L)'
;MQQLYIAMEKFGPSGSGWNEYIEWSGLTQLTEVVTLDGILCPFALPQIKDHHWAHIVCEDNMLNFFVDLDFLLSELPDTGNLNILGVIRGPTVDVRSLGWDEFAFMGYDLLDKDVGTSALSNCGGFADVFANAELSSVGLIDDFDRAVNIRNLLHEMYPEEHHADCDLWAIFRRRSSSGASR
;
A
#
# COMPACT_ATOMS: atom_id res chain seq x y z
N MET A 1 -14.14 -7.05 -8.65
CA MET A 1 -13.07 -6.48 -7.81
C MET A 1 -12.60 -7.60 -6.91
N GLN A 2 -11.34 -7.98 -7.00
CA GLN A 2 -10.77 -9.04 -6.16
C GLN A 2 -10.17 -8.40 -4.91
N GLN A 3 -10.42 -9.01 -3.75
CA GLN A 3 -9.77 -8.69 -2.49
C GLN A 3 -8.51 -9.55 -2.36
N LEU A 4 -7.38 -8.91 -2.14
CA LEU A 4 -6.08 -9.56 -1.97
C LEU A 4 -5.50 -9.19 -0.60
N TYR A 5 -4.57 -9.98 -0.13
CA TYR A 5 -3.92 -9.81 1.18
C TYR A 5 -2.42 -9.78 1.01
N ILE A 6 -1.74 -8.96 1.80
CA ILE A 6 -0.28 -8.87 1.79
C ILE A 6 0.22 -8.44 3.16
N ALA A 7 1.43 -8.87 3.52
CA ALA A 7 2.07 -8.48 4.76
C ALA A 7 3.36 -7.72 4.46
N MET A 8 3.44 -6.50 4.99
CA MET A 8 4.55 -5.56 4.81
C MET A 8 5.17 -5.23 6.17
N GLU A 9 6.47 -5.02 6.20
CA GLU A 9 7.11 -4.40 7.36
C GLU A 9 6.60 -2.96 7.54
N LYS A 10 6.54 -2.49 8.79
CA LYS A 10 6.15 -1.10 9.09
C LYS A 10 7.31 -0.15 8.84
N PHE A 11 7.06 0.92 8.11
CA PHE A 11 7.99 2.05 8.00
C PHE A 11 7.43 3.28 8.73
N GLY A 12 8.17 3.76 9.72
CA GLY A 12 7.74 4.82 10.63
C GLY A 12 8.89 5.36 11.48
N PRO A 13 8.62 6.24 12.47
CA PRO A 13 9.64 6.93 13.25
C PRO A 13 10.70 6.07 13.94
N SER A 14 10.40 4.81 14.22
CA SER A 14 11.34 3.84 14.81
C SER A 14 12.18 3.08 13.78
N GLY A 15 11.86 3.19 12.50
CA GLY A 15 12.54 2.52 11.40
C GLY A 15 13.83 3.21 11.00
N SER A 16 14.79 2.42 10.51
CA SER A 16 16.02 2.96 9.92
C SER A 16 15.70 3.77 8.66
N GLY A 17 16.31 4.94 8.50
CA GLY A 17 16.11 5.78 7.31
C GLY A 17 14.89 6.71 7.38
N TRP A 18 14.10 6.69 8.47
CA TRP A 18 12.91 7.52 8.59
C TRP A 18 13.21 9.01 8.53
N ASN A 19 14.23 9.47 9.26
CA ASN A 19 14.57 10.90 9.30
C ASN A 19 15.06 11.39 7.93
N GLU A 20 15.92 10.60 7.28
CA GLU A 20 16.42 10.86 5.94
C GLU A 20 15.29 10.90 4.92
N TYR A 21 14.33 9.97 5.03
CA TYR A 21 13.14 9.94 4.20
C TYR A 21 12.26 11.18 4.38
N ILE A 22 11.99 11.59 5.62
CA ILE A 22 11.17 12.78 5.91
C ILE A 22 11.87 14.05 5.41
N GLU A 23 13.19 14.16 5.60
CA GLU A 23 13.98 15.29 5.09
C GLU A 23 13.94 15.36 3.55
N TRP A 24 14.10 14.23 2.88
CA TRP A 24 14.10 14.14 1.43
C TRP A 24 12.70 14.38 0.82
N SER A 25 11.67 13.72 1.35
CA SER A 25 10.30 13.78 0.81
C SER A 25 9.56 15.07 1.18
N GLY A 26 9.95 15.70 2.30
CA GLY A 26 9.21 16.82 2.89
C GLY A 26 7.86 16.43 3.49
N LEU A 27 7.55 15.13 3.61
CA LEU A 27 6.28 14.61 4.13
C LEU A 27 6.22 14.61 5.66
N THR A 28 6.44 15.78 6.25
CA THR A 28 6.57 15.97 7.71
C THR A 28 5.30 15.68 8.51
N GLN A 29 4.15 15.53 7.86
CA GLN A 29 2.87 15.16 8.48
C GLN A 29 2.71 13.66 8.76
N LEU A 30 3.61 12.83 8.23
CA LEU A 30 3.49 11.38 8.33
C LEU A 30 3.74 10.87 9.75
N THR A 31 2.87 9.98 10.21
CA THR A 31 3.07 9.18 11.43
C THR A 31 3.70 7.82 11.11
N GLU A 32 3.58 7.38 9.86
CA GLU A 32 4.13 6.17 9.26
C GLU A 32 3.87 6.25 7.74
N VAL A 33 4.46 5.36 6.94
CA VAL A 33 4.09 5.16 5.54
C VAL A 33 3.34 3.83 5.43
N VAL A 34 2.16 3.86 4.83
CA VAL A 34 1.35 2.66 4.56
C VAL A 34 1.16 2.55 3.06
N THR A 35 1.88 1.63 2.43
CA THR A 35 1.97 1.49 0.98
C THR A 35 2.27 0.04 0.61
N LEU A 36 2.14 -0.27 -0.68
CA LEU A 36 2.62 -1.51 -1.29
C LEU A 36 4.07 -1.41 -1.80
N ASP A 37 4.69 -0.23 -1.68
CA ASP A 37 6.07 0.01 -2.08
C ASP A 37 7.06 -0.86 -1.29
N GLY A 38 7.69 -1.80 -1.98
CA GLY A 38 8.62 -2.77 -1.39
C GLY A 38 9.98 -2.19 -1.00
N ILE A 39 10.34 -1.00 -1.50
CA ILE A 39 11.58 -0.30 -1.15
C ILE A 39 11.42 0.35 0.22
N LEU A 40 10.30 1.02 0.46
CA LEU A 40 10.00 1.65 1.76
C LEU A 40 9.54 0.63 2.80
N CYS A 41 8.69 -0.31 2.40
CA CYS A 41 8.09 -1.31 3.26
C CYS A 41 8.39 -2.72 2.72
N PRO A 42 9.48 -3.37 3.15
CA PRO A 42 9.80 -4.72 2.68
C PRO A 42 8.67 -5.74 2.90
N PHE A 43 8.53 -6.70 1.99
CA PHE A 43 7.59 -7.82 2.14
C PHE A 43 7.97 -8.67 3.35
N ALA A 44 7.00 -8.99 4.21
CA ALA A 44 7.24 -9.85 5.37
C ALA A 44 7.49 -11.32 5.00
N LEU A 45 7.03 -11.74 3.81
CA LEU A 45 7.25 -13.07 3.24
C LEU A 45 7.89 -12.95 1.84
N PRO A 46 9.17 -12.55 1.75
CA PRO A 46 9.82 -12.32 0.45
C PRO A 46 10.20 -13.61 -0.29
N GLN A 47 10.07 -14.77 0.37
CA GLN A 47 10.40 -16.08 -0.20
C GLN A 47 9.13 -16.89 -0.45
N ILE A 48 8.94 -17.28 -1.70
CA ILE A 48 7.84 -18.14 -2.14
C ILE A 48 8.22 -19.60 -1.87
N LYS A 49 7.30 -20.35 -1.25
CA LYS A 49 7.44 -21.79 -0.99
C LYS A 49 6.47 -22.57 -1.87
N ASP A 50 6.76 -23.85 -2.11
CA ASP A 50 5.93 -24.69 -2.99
C ASP A 50 4.45 -24.78 -2.56
N HIS A 51 4.17 -24.74 -1.25
CA HIS A 51 2.79 -24.77 -0.76
C HIS A 51 2.07 -23.42 -0.86
N HIS A 52 2.76 -22.34 -1.21
CA HIS A 52 2.15 -21.01 -1.39
C HIS A 52 1.38 -20.89 -2.71
N TRP A 53 1.77 -21.64 -3.76
CA TRP A 53 1.23 -21.48 -5.12
C TRP A 53 -0.30 -21.54 -5.23
N ALA A 54 -0.97 -22.27 -4.32
CA ALA A 54 -2.43 -22.36 -4.30
C ALA A 54 -3.13 -21.17 -3.60
N HIS A 55 -2.37 -20.33 -2.90
CA HIS A 55 -2.87 -19.27 -2.03
C HIS A 55 -2.33 -17.87 -2.41
N ILE A 56 -1.48 -17.78 -3.44
CA ILE A 56 -0.93 -16.52 -3.95
C ILE A 56 -1.51 -16.15 -5.32
N VAL A 57 -1.32 -14.88 -5.70
CA VAL A 57 -1.61 -14.40 -7.06
C VAL A 57 -0.46 -14.80 -7.98
N CYS A 58 -0.77 -15.57 -9.02
CA CYS A 58 0.18 -16.01 -10.05
C CYS A 58 0.19 -15.04 -11.24
N GLU A 59 0.55 -13.79 -10.98
CA GLU A 59 0.70 -12.73 -11.97
C GLU A 59 2.07 -12.06 -11.82
N ASP A 60 2.56 -11.44 -12.90
CA ASP A 60 3.84 -10.73 -12.88
C ASP A 60 3.86 -9.68 -11.77
N ASN A 61 4.96 -9.66 -11.02
CA ASN A 61 5.20 -8.78 -9.86
C ASN A 61 4.24 -8.93 -8.67
N MET A 62 3.32 -9.91 -8.68
CA MET A 62 2.28 -10.05 -7.64
C MET A 62 2.40 -11.32 -6.78
N LEU A 63 3.55 -12.01 -6.81
CA LEU A 63 3.72 -13.28 -6.10
C LEU A 63 3.70 -13.15 -4.56
N ASN A 64 3.83 -11.93 -4.02
CA ASN A 64 3.71 -11.65 -2.58
C ASN A 64 2.25 -11.37 -2.13
N PHE A 65 1.30 -11.36 -3.07
CA PHE A 65 -0.12 -11.15 -2.77
C PHE A 65 -0.81 -12.49 -2.60
N PHE A 66 -1.64 -12.58 -1.57
CA PHE A 66 -2.38 -13.77 -1.18
C PHE A 66 -3.87 -13.59 -1.48
N VAL A 67 -4.53 -14.68 -1.87
CA VAL A 67 -5.99 -14.76 -2.03
C VAL A 67 -6.69 -15.32 -0.79
N ASP A 68 -5.90 -15.75 0.20
CA ASP A 68 -6.34 -16.42 1.41
C ASP A 68 -5.68 -15.79 2.65
N LEU A 69 -6.48 -15.07 3.44
CA LEU A 69 -6.01 -14.38 4.64
C LEU A 69 -5.57 -15.36 5.73
N ASP A 70 -6.33 -16.43 5.94
CA ASP A 70 -6.02 -17.41 7.00
C ASP A 70 -4.69 -18.09 6.71
N PHE A 71 -4.43 -18.40 5.44
CA PHE A 71 -3.16 -18.92 5.00
C PHE A 71 -2.01 -17.93 5.23
N LEU A 72 -2.16 -16.67 4.79
CA LEU A 72 -1.16 -15.62 5.03
C LEU A 72 -0.83 -15.49 6.52
N LEU A 73 -1.84 -15.44 7.38
CA LEU A 73 -1.66 -15.33 8.82
C LEU A 73 -1.00 -16.58 9.41
N SER A 74 -1.26 -17.77 8.86
CA SER A 74 -0.61 -19.01 9.31
C SER A 74 0.89 -19.07 9.02
N GLU A 75 1.35 -18.36 7.99
CA GLU A 75 2.77 -18.25 7.63
C GLU A 75 3.51 -17.18 8.46
N LEU A 76 2.80 -16.36 9.23
CA LEU A 76 3.33 -15.24 10.01
C LEU A 76 3.26 -15.54 11.52
N PRO A 77 4.36 -16.00 12.14
CA PRO A 77 4.35 -16.37 13.56
C PRO A 77 4.16 -15.16 14.51
N ASP A 78 4.52 -13.96 14.06
CA ASP A 78 4.31 -12.70 14.76
C ASP A 78 3.89 -11.62 13.76
N THR A 79 2.86 -10.85 14.11
CA THR A 79 2.30 -9.77 13.28
C THR A 79 2.37 -8.40 13.95
N GLY A 80 2.92 -8.29 15.18
CA GLY A 80 2.90 -7.04 15.96
C GLY A 80 3.55 -5.85 15.26
N ASN A 81 4.63 -6.12 14.52
CA ASN A 81 5.39 -5.11 13.77
C ASN A 81 5.09 -5.11 12.27
N LEU A 82 4.03 -5.80 11.83
CA LEU A 82 3.66 -5.88 10.43
C LEU A 82 2.42 -5.06 10.12
N ASN A 83 2.35 -4.57 8.89
CA ASN A 83 1.13 -4.13 8.24
C ASN A 83 0.53 -5.32 7.49
N ILE A 84 -0.51 -5.92 8.06
CA ILE A 84 -1.36 -6.88 7.32
C ILE A 84 -2.39 -6.06 6.55
N LEU A 85 -2.23 -6.02 5.23
CA LEU A 85 -3.03 -5.19 4.34
C LEU A 85 -4.00 -6.04 3.54
N GLY A 86 -5.22 -5.53 3.40
CA GLY A 86 -6.21 -5.96 2.44
C GLY A 86 -6.24 -4.93 1.33
N VAL A 87 -6.16 -5.35 0.07
CA VAL A 87 -6.06 -4.44 -1.07
C VAL A 87 -6.99 -4.80 -2.22
N ILE A 88 -7.35 -3.79 -3.00
CA ILE A 88 -8.12 -3.92 -4.24
C ILE A 88 -7.38 -3.15 -5.34
N ARG A 89 -6.94 -3.85 -6.38
CA ARG A 89 -6.36 -3.25 -7.59
C ARG A 89 -7.44 -2.66 -8.47
N GLY A 90 -7.22 -1.45 -8.96
CA GLY A 90 -8.05 -0.77 -9.95
C GLY A 90 -9.54 -0.70 -9.58
N PRO A 91 -9.93 -0.25 -8.37
CA PRO A 91 -11.33 -0.06 -8.05
C PRO A 91 -11.97 0.93 -9.04
N THR A 92 -13.14 0.60 -9.56
CA THR A 92 -13.90 1.46 -10.50
C THR A 92 -14.94 2.33 -9.80
N VAL A 93 -15.07 2.18 -8.49
CA VAL A 93 -15.97 2.93 -7.61
C VAL A 93 -15.27 3.18 -6.28
N ASP A 94 -15.73 4.17 -5.52
CA ASP A 94 -15.29 4.36 -4.14
C ASP A 94 -15.62 3.11 -3.30
N VAL A 95 -14.61 2.60 -2.59
CA VAL A 95 -14.68 1.40 -1.74
C VAL A 95 -14.42 1.72 -0.27
N ARG A 96 -14.33 3.00 0.11
CA ARG A 96 -14.15 3.43 1.51
C ARG A 96 -15.21 2.84 2.43
N SER A 97 -16.45 2.72 1.96
CA SER A 97 -17.58 2.15 2.71
C SER A 97 -17.73 0.64 2.53
N LEU A 98 -16.77 -0.05 1.88
CA LEU A 98 -16.79 -1.50 1.77
C LEU A 98 -16.65 -2.10 3.16
N GLY A 99 -17.64 -2.88 3.59
CA GLY A 99 -17.58 -3.67 4.81
C GLY A 99 -16.59 -4.83 4.63
N TRP A 100 -15.31 -4.58 4.90
CA TRP A 100 -14.27 -5.62 4.93
C TRP A 100 -13.98 -5.97 6.38
N ASP A 101 -14.51 -7.12 6.83
CA ASP A 101 -14.40 -7.58 8.21
C ASP A 101 -12.95 -7.61 8.70
N GLU A 102 -12.71 -7.18 9.94
CA GLU A 102 -11.38 -6.99 10.54
C GLU A 102 -10.49 -5.93 9.88
N PHE A 103 -10.86 -5.32 8.76
CA PHE A 103 -10.08 -4.31 8.08
C PHE A 103 -10.62 -2.89 8.30
N ALA A 104 -9.74 -1.91 8.26
CA ALA A 104 -10.04 -0.49 8.28
C ALA A 104 -9.48 0.14 7.00
N PHE A 105 -10.29 0.90 6.28
CA PHE A 105 -9.84 1.64 5.10
C PHE A 105 -8.78 2.67 5.51
N MET A 106 -7.67 2.70 4.79
CA MET A 106 -6.54 3.61 5.04
C MET A 106 -6.44 4.72 4.00
N GLY A 107 -6.88 4.45 2.77
CA GLY A 107 -6.78 5.38 1.65
C GLY A 107 -6.50 4.66 0.33
N TYR A 108 -6.17 5.47 -0.66
CA TYR A 108 -5.77 5.06 -2.00
C TYR A 108 -4.30 5.37 -2.24
N ASP A 109 -3.62 4.41 -2.85
CA ASP A 109 -2.25 4.54 -3.33
C ASP A 109 -2.22 4.49 -4.88
N LEU A 110 -1.14 5.01 -5.45
CA LEU A 110 -0.85 4.96 -6.89
C LEU A 110 0.48 4.24 -7.09
N LEU A 111 0.42 2.97 -7.49
CA LEU A 111 1.60 2.14 -7.74
C LEU A 111 1.87 2.13 -9.23
N ASP A 112 3.15 2.17 -9.62
CA ASP A 112 3.57 1.91 -11.00
C ASP A 112 3.03 0.56 -11.53
N LYS A 113 3.11 0.36 -12.86
CA LYS A 113 2.65 -0.91 -13.48
C LYS A 113 3.40 -2.14 -13.02
N ASP A 114 4.59 -1.97 -12.44
CA ASP A 114 5.36 -3.04 -11.82
C ASP A 114 4.88 -3.37 -10.41
N VAL A 115 3.90 -2.64 -9.86
CA VAL A 115 3.34 -2.84 -8.52
C VAL A 115 4.43 -2.76 -7.44
N GLY A 116 5.49 -1.98 -7.71
CA GLY A 116 6.70 -1.94 -6.89
C GLY A 116 6.94 -0.59 -6.22
N THR A 117 6.50 0.50 -6.85
CA THR A 117 6.83 1.87 -6.42
C THR A 117 5.60 2.74 -6.28
N SER A 118 5.45 3.42 -5.15
CA SER A 118 4.38 4.41 -4.96
C SER A 118 4.77 5.77 -5.55
N ALA A 119 3.95 6.27 -6.47
CA ALA A 119 4.06 7.63 -7.00
C ALA A 119 3.80 8.70 -5.93
N LEU A 120 3.04 8.35 -4.89
CA LEU A 120 2.66 9.29 -3.82
C LEU A 120 3.77 9.43 -2.78
N SER A 121 4.34 8.31 -2.31
CA SER A 121 5.22 8.31 -1.14
C SER A 121 6.69 8.01 -1.43
N ASN A 122 7.05 7.39 -2.56
CA ASN A 122 8.45 7.03 -2.85
C ASN A 122 9.05 7.76 -4.05
N CYS A 123 8.32 7.91 -5.17
CA CYS A 123 8.84 8.75 -6.26
C CYS A 123 8.74 10.23 -5.91
N GLY A 124 7.59 10.65 -5.37
CA GLY A 124 7.33 12.05 -5.03
C GLY A 124 7.59 13.00 -6.23
N GLY A 125 7.80 14.29 -5.96
CA GLY A 125 8.28 15.23 -6.97
C GLY A 125 7.24 15.73 -7.99
N PHE A 126 5.99 15.27 -7.92
CA PHE A 126 4.89 15.70 -8.80
C PHE A 126 4.10 16.89 -8.22
N ALA A 127 4.81 17.95 -7.81
CA ALA A 127 4.21 19.11 -7.14
C ALA A 127 3.17 19.85 -8.00
N ASP A 128 3.23 19.69 -9.33
CA ASP A 128 2.27 20.27 -10.27
C ASP A 128 0.96 19.46 -10.36
N VAL A 129 0.93 18.23 -9.82
CA VAL A 129 -0.24 17.33 -9.87
C VAL A 129 -0.99 17.29 -8.54
N PHE A 130 -0.25 17.16 -7.43
CA PHE A 130 -0.81 17.16 -6.08
C PHE A 130 0.15 17.78 -5.08
N ALA A 131 -0.40 18.38 -4.03
CA ALA A 131 0.38 18.90 -2.92
C ALA A 131 0.59 17.81 -1.87
N ASN A 132 1.77 17.80 -1.24
CA ASN A 132 2.07 16.89 -0.12
C ASN A 132 1.00 16.92 0.99
N ALA A 133 0.39 18.09 1.25
CA ALA A 133 -0.65 18.26 2.26
C ALA A 133 -1.98 17.55 1.93
N GLU A 134 -2.18 17.08 0.70
CA GLU A 134 -3.32 16.25 0.32
C GLU A 134 -3.18 14.80 0.82
N LEU A 135 -1.95 14.35 1.10
CA LEU A 135 -1.70 13.03 1.66
C LEU A 135 -2.09 13.01 3.14
N SER A 136 -2.80 11.94 3.52
CA SER A 136 -3.11 11.63 4.92
C SER A 136 -1.86 11.41 5.76
N SER A 137 -2.02 11.24 7.08
CA SER A 137 -0.91 10.96 8.01
C SER A 137 -0.20 9.63 7.75
N VAL A 138 -0.70 8.81 6.82
CA VAL A 138 -0.08 7.54 6.41
C VAL A 138 0.42 7.54 4.96
N GLY A 139 0.37 8.68 4.27
CA GLY A 139 0.90 8.84 2.91
C GLY A 139 -0.05 8.46 1.78
N LEU A 140 -1.36 8.34 2.07
CA LEU A 140 -2.39 7.93 1.11
C LEU A 140 -3.39 9.06 0.83
N ILE A 141 -4.05 9.02 -0.33
CA ILE A 141 -5.18 9.90 -0.66
C ILE A 141 -6.47 9.27 -0.14
N ASP A 142 -7.28 10.00 0.62
CA ASP A 142 -8.52 9.45 1.17
C ASP A 142 -9.64 9.42 0.13
N ASP A 143 -9.74 10.44 -0.72
CA ASP A 143 -10.81 10.68 -1.69
C ASP A 143 -10.60 9.91 -3.02
N PHE A 144 -11.60 9.12 -3.41
CA PHE A 144 -11.53 8.28 -4.60
C PHE A 144 -11.44 9.10 -5.89
N ASP A 145 -12.29 10.11 -6.04
CA ASP A 145 -12.34 10.93 -7.26
C ASP A 145 -11.03 11.71 -7.42
N ARG A 146 -10.45 12.19 -6.31
CA ARG A 146 -9.14 12.84 -6.30
C ARG A 146 -8.03 11.87 -6.65
N ALA A 147 -8.02 10.65 -6.11
CA ALA A 147 -7.01 9.66 -6.45
C ALA A 147 -7.06 9.27 -7.95
N VAL A 148 -8.27 9.12 -8.51
CA VAL A 148 -8.47 8.91 -9.95
C VAL A 148 -7.97 10.09 -10.77
N ASN A 149 -8.27 11.32 -10.32
CA ASN A 149 -7.81 12.54 -10.98
C ASN A 149 -6.28 12.64 -10.99
N ILE A 150 -5.61 12.41 -9.85
CA ILE A 150 -4.14 12.42 -9.74
C ILE A 150 -3.53 11.41 -10.70
N ARG A 151 -4.03 10.16 -10.73
CA ARG A 151 -3.55 9.12 -11.66
C ARG A 151 -3.63 9.60 -13.13
N ASN A 152 -4.75 10.18 -13.52
CA ASN A 152 -4.94 10.65 -14.90
C ASN A 152 -4.01 11.83 -15.23
N LEU A 153 -3.83 12.77 -14.30
CA LEU A 153 -2.93 13.91 -14.47
C LEU A 153 -1.46 13.47 -14.55
N LEU A 154 -1.03 12.50 -13.73
CA LEU A 154 0.32 11.92 -13.81
C LEU A 154 0.59 11.36 -15.20
N HIS A 155 -0.34 10.57 -15.74
CA HIS A 155 -0.23 10.01 -17.08
C HIS A 155 -0.22 11.08 -18.19
N GLU A 156 -1.03 12.13 -18.06
CA GLU A 156 -1.10 13.21 -19.05
C GLU A 156 0.14 14.11 -19.03
N MET A 157 0.64 14.45 -17.85
CA MET A 157 1.72 15.42 -17.67
C MET A 157 3.11 14.80 -17.76
N TYR A 158 3.25 13.54 -17.38
CA TYR A 158 4.52 12.82 -17.36
C TYR A 158 4.43 11.47 -18.10
N PRO A 159 4.03 11.45 -19.39
CA PRO A 159 3.79 10.21 -20.13
C PRO A 159 5.04 9.32 -20.31
N GLU A 160 6.23 9.90 -20.19
CA GLU A 160 7.52 9.18 -20.33
C GLU A 160 8.11 8.77 -18.97
N GLU A 161 7.50 9.19 -17.85
CA GLU A 161 7.94 8.79 -16.51
C GLU A 161 7.28 7.45 -16.14
N HIS A 162 8.08 6.39 -16.05
CA HIS A 162 7.60 5.04 -15.75
C HIS A 162 6.77 4.99 -14.47
N HIS A 163 7.20 5.73 -13.45
CA HIS A 163 6.50 5.77 -12.16
C HIS A 163 5.29 6.71 -12.14
N ALA A 164 4.96 7.38 -13.25
CA ALA A 164 3.73 8.13 -13.43
C ALA A 164 2.64 7.32 -14.15
N ASP A 165 3.00 6.23 -14.84
CA ASP A 165 2.05 5.25 -15.35
C ASP A 165 1.62 4.29 -14.23
N CYS A 166 0.58 4.68 -13.50
CA CYS A 166 0.16 4.00 -12.29
C CYS A 166 -1.20 3.32 -12.38
N ASP A 167 -1.38 2.29 -11.55
CA ASP A 167 -2.68 1.77 -11.16
C ASP A 167 -3.12 2.36 -9.82
N LEU A 168 -4.44 2.51 -9.66
CA LEU A 168 -5.07 2.89 -8.40
C LEU A 168 -5.22 1.66 -7.50
N TRP A 169 -4.85 1.78 -6.24
CA TRP A 169 -4.98 0.71 -5.25
C TRP A 169 -5.73 1.21 -4.02
N ALA A 170 -6.80 0.51 -3.64
CA ALA A 170 -7.42 0.75 -2.33
C ALA A 170 -6.65 -0.04 -1.27
N ILE A 171 -6.25 0.63 -0.19
CA ILE A 171 -5.51 0.03 0.91
C ILE A 171 -6.38 -0.01 2.17
N PHE A 172 -6.49 -1.19 2.74
CA PHE A 172 -7.11 -1.43 4.03
C PHE A 172 -6.08 -2.09 4.94
N ARG A 173 -6.10 -1.75 6.23
CA ARG A 173 -5.23 -2.38 7.23
C ARG A 173 -6.06 -3.23 8.18
N ARG A 174 -5.58 -4.44 8.47
CA ARG A 174 -6.18 -5.30 9.49
C ARG A 174 -6.08 -4.62 10.85
N ARG A 175 -7.20 -4.52 11.54
CA ARG A 175 -7.28 -4.05 12.92
C ARG A 175 -6.51 -5.04 13.78
N SER A 176 -5.60 -4.54 14.62
CA SER A 176 -5.00 -5.39 15.63
C SER A 176 -6.12 -6.03 16.45
N SER A 177 -6.10 -7.35 16.57
CA SER A 177 -6.97 -8.00 17.54
C SER A 177 -6.55 -7.45 18.91
N SER A 178 -7.38 -6.61 19.51
CA SER A 178 -7.28 -6.34 20.94
C SER A 178 -7.38 -7.70 21.59
N GLY A 179 -6.25 -8.21 22.10
CA GLY A 179 -6.20 -9.51 22.74
C GLY A 179 -7.34 -9.57 23.74
N ALA A 180 -8.28 -10.49 23.53
CA ALA A 180 -9.14 -10.95 24.59
C ALA A 180 -8.20 -11.53 25.64
N SER A 181 -7.83 -10.69 26.62
CA SER A 181 -7.32 -11.18 27.88
C SER A 181 -8.42 -12.05 28.47
N ARG A 182 -7.99 -13.28 28.77
CA ARG A 182 -8.79 -14.41 29.25
C ARG A 182 -9.71 -14.04 30.41
#